data_AF-A0A947PVR6-F1
#
_entry.id   AF-A0A947PVR6-F1
#
_cell.length_a   1.000
_cell.length_b   1.000
_cell.length_c   1.000
_cell.angle_alpha   90.00
_cell.angle_beta   90.00
_cell.angle_gamma   90.00
#
_symmetry.space_group_name_H-M   'P 1'
#
loop_
_entity.id
_entity.type
_entity.pdbx_description
1 polymer ?
#
loop_
_entity_poly.entity_id
_entity_poly.type
_entity_poly.pdbx_seq_one_letter_code
_entity_poly.pdbx_strand_id
1 'polypeptide(L)'
;VNYTGSSSMEVGIKVVAEDIRSQVVRHVNSCFFTMVAVDEARKPVQVPPLSPSTPDERRRWDAALLRKSLRKELAERFQQVRETATP
;
A
#
# COMPACT_ATOMS: atom_id res chain seq x y z
N VAL A 1 -5.99 -5.65 4.17
CA VAL A 1 -5.97 -4.32 3.51
C VAL A 1 -5.69 -3.28 4.59
N ASN A 2 -4.81 -2.33 4.33
CA ASN A 2 -4.44 -1.29 5.29
C ASN A 2 -5.18 0.03 5.02
N TYR A 3 -5.55 0.30 3.76
CA TYR A 3 -6.29 1.52 3.38
C TYR A 3 -7.09 1.28 2.09
N THR A 4 -8.22 1.96 1.95
CA THR A 4 -9.05 1.98 0.73
C THR A 4 -9.27 3.43 0.28
N GLY A 5 -8.95 3.73 -0.97
CA GLY A 5 -9.31 4.97 -1.66
C GLY A 5 -10.67 4.83 -2.36
N SER A 6 -10.85 5.53 -3.49
CA SER A 6 -12.05 5.39 -4.32
C SER A 6 -12.07 4.05 -5.08
N SER A 7 -11.02 3.79 -5.85
CA SER A 7 -10.83 2.55 -6.63
C SER A 7 -9.54 1.80 -6.29
N SER A 8 -8.73 2.35 -5.38
CA SER A 8 -7.43 1.80 -5.00
C SER A 8 -7.40 1.29 -3.57
N MET A 9 -6.50 0.36 -3.30
CA MET A 9 -6.32 -0.25 -1.99
C MET A 9 -4.84 -0.37 -1.68
N GLU A 10 -4.44 -0.05 -0.45
CA GLU A 10 -3.12 -0.42 0.05
C GLU A 10 -3.16 -1.77 0.74
N VAL A 11 -2.33 -2.70 0.28
CA VAL A 11 -2.18 -4.04 0.83
C VAL A 11 -0.82 -4.15 1.52
N GLY A 12 -0.83 -4.26 2.84
CA GLY A 12 0.37 -4.56 3.62
C GLY A 12 0.62 -6.05 3.68
N ILE A 13 1.85 -6.46 3.40
CA ILE A 13 2.30 -7.84 3.40
C ILE A 13 3.42 -7.96 4.44
N LYS A 14 3.27 -8.91 5.36
CA LYS A 14 4.30 -9.29 6.34
C LYS A 14 4.82 -10.66 5.96
N VAL A 15 6.09 -10.73 5.57
CA VAL A 15 6.77 -11.98 5.24
C VAL A 15 7.47 -12.49 6.49
N VAL A 16 7.16 -13.71 6.88
CA VAL A 16 7.82 -14.43 7.97
C VAL A 16 8.50 -15.67 7.43
N ALA A 17 9.64 -16.02 8.02
CA ALA A 17 10.31 -17.29 7.78
C ALA A 17 10.28 -18.10 9.07
N GLU A 18 10.02 -19.39 8.95
CA GLU A 18 9.97 -20.33 10.06
C GLU A 18 11.02 -21.42 9.83
N ASP A 19 11.82 -21.70 10.86
CA ASP A 19 12.63 -22.91 10.92
C ASP A 19 11.79 -24.03 11.54
N ILE A 20 11.48 -25.05 10.73
CA ILE A 20 10.62 -26.18 11.12
C ILE A 20 11.20 -27.04 12.24
N ARG A 21 12.53 -27.07 12.42
CA ARG A 21 13.18 -27.92 13.44
C ARG A 21 13.20 -27.22 14.79
N SER A 22 13.55 -25.94 14.80
CA SER A 22 13.63 -25.13 16.02
C SER A 22 12.31 -24.43 16.38
N GLN A 23 11.31 -24.46 15.48
CA GLN A 23 10.04 -23.73 15.58
C GLN A 23 10.21 -22.21 15.75
N VAL A 24 11.36 -21.67 15.35
CA VAL A 24 11.65 -20.24 15.45
C VAL A 24 11.05 -19.53 14.24
N VAL A 25 10.10 -18.64 14.50
CA VAL A 25 9.50 -17.76 13.50
C VAL A 25 10.16 -16.38 13.56
N ARG A 26 10.67 -15.89 12.44
CA ARG A 26 11.27 -14.55 12.33
C ARG A 26 10.61 -13.73 11.23
N HIS A 27 10.55 -12.42 11.45
CA HIS A 27 10.15 -11.46 10.43
C HIS A 27 11.28 -11.25 9.41
N VAL A 28 10.94 -11.23 8.12
CA VAL A 28 11.90 -11.12 7.03
C VAL A 28 11.74 -9.80 6.28
N ASN A 29 10.50 -9.46 5.94
CA ASN A 29 10.22 -8.28 5.14
C ASN A 29 8.80 -7.78 5.42
N SER A 30 8.62 -6.47 5.35
CA SER A 30 7.30 -5.86 5.24
C SER A 30 7.27 -4.99 4.00
N CYS A 31 6.24 -5.17 3.18
CA CYS A 31 6.05 -4.39 1.97
C CYS A 31 4.59 -3.94 1.81
N PHE A 32 4.37 -2.92 0.99
CA PHE A 32 3.08 -2.27 0.81
C PHE A 32 2.79 -2.09 -0.68
N PHE A 33 1.73 -2.72 -1.17
CA PHE A 33 1.31 -2.66 -2.55
C PHE A 33 0.12 -1.73 -2.71
N THR A 34 0.09 -0.97 -3.81
CA THR A 34 -1.11 -0.22 -4.21
C THR A 34 -1.79 -0.99 -5.33
N MET A 35 -2.97 -1.52 -5.04
CA MET A 35 -3.82 -2.25 -6.00
C MET A 35 -4.91 -1.31 -6.50
N VAL A 36 -5.33 -1.45 -7.76
CA VAL A 36 -6.47 -0.71 -8.34
C VAL A 36 -7.49 -1.73 -8.82
N ALA A 37 -8.73 -1.63 -8.36
CA ALA A 37 -9.82 -2.44 -8.86
C ALA A 37 -10.26 -1.93 -10.22
N VAL A 38 -10.40 -2.84 -11.19
CA VAL A 38 -10.82 -2.53 -12.56
C VAL A 38 -11.94 -3.46 -13.01
N ASP A 39 -12.83 -2.95 -13.86
CA ASP A 39 -13.89 -3.73 -14.52
C ASP A 39 -13.37 -4.46 -15.78
N GLU A 40 -14.27 -5.18 -16.47
CA GLU A 40 -13.97 -5.89 -17.72
C GLU A 40 -13.47 -4.96 -18.84
N ALA A 41 -13.87 -3.68 -18.81
CA ALA A 41 -13.42 -2.64 -19.72
C ALA A 41 -12.13 -1.96 -19.26
N ARG A 42 -11.45 -2.50 -18.24
CA ARG A 42 -10.23 -1.95 -17.61
C ARG A 42 -10.41 -0.55 -17.00
N LYS A 43 -11.63 -0.16 -16.67
CA LYS A 43 -11.91 1.11 -16.00
C LYS A 43 -11.88 0.94 -14.49
N PRO A 44 -11.35 1.92 -13.73
CA PRO A 44 -11.35 1.83 -12.27
C PRO A 44 -12.77 1.76 -11.71
N VAL A 45 -13.02 0.77 -10.85
CA VAL A 45 -14.32 0.57 -10.17
C VAL A 45 -14.19 0.90 -8.69
N GLN A 46 -15.29 1.35 -8.08
CA GLN A 46 -15.29 1.67 -6.65
C GLN A 46 -15.04 0.43 -5.79
N VAL A 47 -14.20 0.60 -4.77
CA VAL A 47 -13.95 -0.42 -3.75
C VAL A 47 -14.73 -0.10 -2.49
N PRO A 48 -15.20 -1.11 -1.73
CA PRO A 48 -15.84 -0.88 -0.44
C PRO A 48 -14.90 -0.12 0.51
N PRO A 49 -15.39 0.89 1.25
CA PRO A 49 -14.58 1.60 2.22
C PRO A 49 -14.24 0.70 3.41
N LEU A 50 -12.97 0.65 3.78
CA LEU A 50 -12.49 -0.05 4.96
C LEU A 50 -12.66 0.85 6.20
N SER A 51 -13.37 0.34 7.20
CA SER A 51 -13.51 0.96 8.52
C SER A 51 -12.69 0.19 9.56
N PRO A 52 -11.53 0.70 10.01
CA PRO A 52 -10.69 0.02 10.98
C PRO A 52 -11.34 -0.02 12.37
N SER A 53 -11.45 -1.21 12.95
CA SER A 53 -12.12 -1.46 14.22
C SER A 53 -11.14 -1.58 15.38
N THR A 54 -10.05 -2.33 15.18
CA THR A 54 -9.05 -2.61 16.21
C THR A 54 -7.96 -1.54 16.27
N PRO A 55 -7.26 -1.36 17.41
CA PRO A 55 -6.13 -0.43 17.52
C PRO A 55 -5.05 -0.68 16.45
N ASP A 56 -4.78 -1.94 16.14
CA ASP A 56 -3.79 -2.34 15.13
C ASP A 56 -4.25 -2.05 13.70
N GLU A 57 -5.55 -2.15 13.41
CA GLU A 57 -6.12 -1.71 12.13
C GLU A 57 -6.03 -0.19 11.98
N ARG A 58 -6.36 0.57 13.01
CA ARG A 58 -6.25 2.05 13.01
C ARG A 58 -4.81 2.50 12.80
N ARG A 59 -3.87 1.90 13.53
CA ARG A 59 -2.43 2.13 13.36
C ARG A 59 -1.97 1.85 11.92
N ARG A 60 -2.41 0.74 11.32
CA ARG A 60 -2.07 0.40 9.93
C ARG A 60 -2.69 1.36 8.92
N TRP A 61 -3.91 1.81 9.18
CA TRP A 61 -4.63 2.81 8.39
C TRP A 61 -3.92 4.16 8.38
N ASP A 62 -3.59 4.69 9.56
CA ASP A 62 -2.90 5.98 9.68
C ASP A 62 -1.52 5.94 9.01
N ALA A 63 -0.78 4.85 9.20
CA ALA A 63 0.50 4.65 8.53
C ALA A 63 0.34 4.54 7.00
N ALA A 64 -0.78 4.00 6.50
CA ALA A 64 -1.07 3.91 5.07
C ALA A 64 -1.41 5.28 4.45
N LEU A 65 -2.12 6.15 5.19
CA LEU A 65 -2.35 7.53 4.76
C LEU A 65 -1.03 8.29 4.59
N LEU A 66 -0.10 8.14 5.54
CA LEU A 66 1.23 8.74 5.44
C LEU A 66 2.03 8.20 4.24
N ARG A 67 2.03 6.87 4.01
CA ARG A 67 2.69 6.31 2.83
C ARG A 67 2.08 6.82 1.52
N LYS A 68 0.76 7.02 1.48
CA LYS A 68 0.06 7.57 0.32
C LYS A 68 0.48 9.01 0.04
N SER A 69 0.58 9.87 1.06
CA SER A 69 1.01 11.27 0.85
C SER A 69 2.46 11.34 0.34
N LEU A 70 3.37 10.57 0.95
CA LEU A 70 4.76 10.49 0.53
C LEU A 70 4.91 9.98 -0.92
N ARG A 71 4.12 8.97 -1.30
CA ARG A 71 4.13 8.44 -2.68
C ARG A 71 3.70 9.50 -3.70
N LYS A 72 2.69 10.32 -3.36
CA LYS A 72 2.20 11.40 -4.21
C LYS A 72 3.28 12.49 -4.36
N GLU A 73 3.84 12.95 -3.26
CA GLU A 73 4.90 13.96 -3.26
C GLU A 73 6.12 13.49 -4.07
N LEU A 74 6.54 12.24 -3.89
CA LEU A 74 7.67 11.68 -4.61
C LEU A 74 7.38 11.58 -6.12
N ALA A 75 6.16 11.19 -6.51
CA ALA A 75 5.74 11.14 -7.91
C ALA A 75 5.76 12.53 -8.56
N GLU A 76 5.30 13.56 -7.86
CA GLU A 76 5.35 14.95 -8.33
C GLU A 76 6.80 15.42 -8.54
N ARG A 77 7.70 15.14 -7.58
CA ARG A 77 9.13 15.45 -7.69
C ARG A 77 9.78 14.73 -8.88
N PHE A 78 9.47 13.45 -9.08
CA PHE A 78 10.00 12.71 -10.24
C PHE A 78 9.48 13.27 -11.57
N GLN A 79 8.24 13.73 -11.62
CA GLN A 79 7.68 14.36 -12.80
C GLN A 79 8.42 15.67 -13.13
N GLN A 80 8.67 16.51 -12.14
CA GLN A 80 9.44 17.76 -12.31
C GLN A 80 10.84 17.51 -12.86
N VAL A 81 11.55 16.50 -12.32
CA VAL A 81 12.88 16.09 -12.81
C VAL A 81 12.81 15.62 -14.27
N ARG A 82 11.77 14.87 -14.64
CA ARG A 82 11.58 14.40 -16.01
C ARG A 82 11.31 15.54 -17.00
N GLU A 83 10.54 16.54 -16.57
CA GLU A 83 10.23 17.73 -17.37
C GLU A 83 11.45 18.63 -17.56
N THR A 84 12.28 18.81 -16.53
CA THR A 84 13.54 19.57 -16.65
C THR A 84 14.63 18.84 -17.43
N ALA A 85 14.55 17.51 -17.56
CA ALA A 85 15.50 16.70 -18.32
C ALA A 85 15.14 16.51 -19.80
N THR A 86 13.98 17.00 -20.26
CA THR A 86 13.58 16.96 -21.67
C THR A 86 13.89 18.31 -22.32
N PRO A 87 14.82 18.39 -23.29
CA PRO A 87 15.23 19.66 -23.91
C PRO A 87 14.15 20.30 -24.78
#